data_AF-A0AAE4LZE2-F1
#
_entry.id   AF-A0AAE4LZE2-F1
#
_cell.length_a   1.000
_cell.length_b   1.000
_cell.length_c   1.000
_cell.angle_alpha   90.00
_cell.angle_beta   90.00
_cell.angle_gamma   90.00
#
_symmetry.space_group_name_H-M   'P 1'
#
loop_
_entity.id
_entity.type
_entity.pdbx_description
1 polymer ?
#
loop_
_entity_poly.entity_id
_entity_poly.type
_entity_poly.pdbx_seq_one_letter_code
_entity_poly.pdbx_strand_id
1 'polypeptide(L)'
;MKSTPKSRDHHHENLDRIEKLDRKLAELGVRIKDEDSRKVTDEVFDETTLLALYKLVNKKVITSLGGSISTGKEANVFSAGKTNEDGKEIGAAVKIYRLRTGNFTTMSDYILGDPRFSNIRRTHKDIIFAWTKKEYSNLSRTREAGLPCPEPYAFDRNILIMQFLGEGIIPYPQMRQLLPKTPEETYEEALGLIRDLYQKARLIHGDLSEYNILTGPNGLILIDMAQAVTPEHPKAYNFLFRDIKNINRFFASKCKTTDEHELFRSIVGEEFFEI
;
A
#
# COMPACT_ATOMS: atom_id res chain seq x y z
N MET A 1 15.38 -5.14 49.43
CA MET A 1 14.82 -4.85 48.09
C MET A 1 15.65 -5.60 47.06
N LYS A 2 15.11 -6.65 46.43
CA LYS A 2 15.80 -7.38 45.35
C LYS A 2 15.47 -6.70 44.02
N SER A 3 16.46 -6.07 43.40
CA SER A 3 16.38 -5.58 42.02
C SER A 3 16.48 -6.78 41.06
N THR A 4 15.46 -6.96 40.24
CA THR A 4 15.40 -8.00 39.20
C THR A 4 16.30 -7.64 38.02
N PRO A 5 17.26 -8.48 37.59
CA PRO A 5 18.13 -8.22 36.44
C PRO A 5 17.55 -8.71 35.09
N LYS A 6 16.23 -8.88 34.97
CA LYS A 6 15.60 -9.54 33.79
C LYS A 6 15.53 -8.71 32.50
N SER A 7 15.80 -7.40 32.53
CA SER A 7 15.60 -6.55 31.34
C SER A 7 16.81 -6.42 30.43
N ARG A 8 18.04 -6.67 30.90
CA ARG A 8 19.26 -6.55 30.08
C ARG A 8 19.54 -7.80 29.22
N ASP A 9 19.29 -9.00 29.74
CA ASP A 9 19.57 -10.25 29.02
C ASP A 9 18.64 -10.44 27.80
N HIS A 10 17.35 -10.15 27.93
CA HIS A 10 16.40 -10.28 26.82
C HIS A 10 16.66 -9.31 25.66
N HIS A 11 17.24 -8.14 25.93
CA HIS A 11 17.61 -7.20 24.86
C HIS A 11 18.79 -7.72 24.06
N HIS A 12 19.78 -8.35 24.72
CA HIS A 12 20.94 -8.92 24.05
C HIS A 12 20.57 -10.15 23.21
N GLU A 13 19.76 -11.06 23.75
CA GLU A 13 19.25 -12.24 23.03
C GLU A 13 18.47 -11.88 21.75
N ASN A 14 17.71 -10.77 21.79
CA ASN A 14 16.92 -10.32 20.64
C ASN A 14 17.82 -9.72 19.54
N LEU A 15 18.84 -8.93 19.93
CA LEU A 15 19.84 -8.40 19.00
C LEU A 15 20.60 -9.53 18.30
N ASP A 16 21.06 -10.54 19.04
CA ASP A 16 21.76 -11.70 18.49
C ASP A 16 20.89 -12.47 17.46
N ARG A 17 19.59 -12.54 17.73
CA ARG A 17 18.64 -13.22 16.84
C ARG A 17 18.36 -12.44 15.56
N ILE A 18 18.29 -11.11 15.65
CA ILE A 18 18.16 -10.20 14.51
C ILE A 18 19.40 -10.30 13.62
N GLU A 19 20.60 -10.18 14.19
CA GLU A 19 21.86 -10.31 13.45
C GLU A 19 21.99 -11.66 12.73
N LYS A 20 21.50 -12.73 13.36
CA LYS A 20 21.47 -14.08 12.75
C LYS A 20 20.51 -14.16 11.56
N LEU A 21 19.36 -13.48 11.61
CA LEU A 21 18.42 -13.44 10.49
C LEU A 21 18.97 -12.60 9.33
N ASP A 22 19.61 -11.48 9.62
CA ASP A 22 20.25 -10.63 8.61
C ASP A 22 21.37 -11.37 7.89
N ARG A 23 22.22 -12.09 8.63
CA ARG A 23 23.27 -12.91 8.03
C ARG A 23 22.70 -13.97 7.09
N LYS A 24 21.60 -14.62 7.50
CA LYS A 24 20.91 -15.61 6.65
C LYS A 24 20.30 -15.00 5.40
N LEU A 25 19.76 -13.78 5.47
CA LEU A 25 19.25 -13.07 4.30
C LEU A 25 20.40 -12.75 3.32
N ALA A 26 21.55 -12.31 3.84
CA ALA A 26 22.74 -12.08 3.04
C ALA A 26 23.26 -13.36 2.37
N GLU A 27 23.27 -14.49 3.10
CA GLU A 27 23.60 -15.82 2.55
C GLU A 27 22.65 -16.25 1.42
N LEU A 28 21.38 -15.85 1.49
CA LEU A 28 20.37 -16.10 0.44
C LEU A 28 20.48 -15.14 -0.76
N GLY A 29 21.54 -14.34 -0.84
CA GLY A 29 21.79 -13.43 -1.95
C GLY A 29 21.00 -12.11 -1.88
N VAL A 30 20.23 -11.90 -0.82
CA VAL A 30 19.52 -10.64 -0.58
C VAL A 30 20.53 -9.61 -0.07
N ARG A 31 21.02 -8.78 -0.98
CA ARG A 31 21.91 -7.67 -0.66
C ARG A 31 21.09 -6.43 -0.34
N ILE A 32 20.91 -6.11 0.95
CA ILE A 32 20.38 -4.80 1.37
C ILE A 32 21.40 -3.75 0.95
N LYS A 33 21.20 -3.13 -0.23
CA LYS A 33 22.09 -2.10 -0.78
C LYS A 33 21.70 -0.74 -0.21
N ASP A 34 22.46 -0.24 0.77
CA ASP A 34 22.79 1.18 1.05
C ASP A 34 23.19 1.38 2.53
N GLU A 35 24.18 2.24 2.80
CA GLU A 35 24.52 2.67 4.16
C GLU A 35 23.48 3.63 4.76
N ASP A 36 22.82 4.46 3.93
CA ASP A 36 21.68 5.29 4.35
C ASP A 36 20.44 4.44 4.68
N SER A 37 20.30 3.26 4.06
CA SER A 37 19.26 2.30 4.40
C SER A 37 19.42 1.76 5.81
N ARG A 38 20.63 1.69 6.38
CA ARG A 38 20.85 1.11 7.74
C ARG A 38 20.08 1.84 8.85
N LYS A 39 19.86 3.16 8.72
CA LYS A 39 19.07 3.92 9.71
C LYS A 39 17.55 3.74 9.50
N VAL A 40 17.11 3.64 8.25
CA VAL A 40 15.70 3.38 7.90
C VAL A 40 15.33 1.92 8.19
N THR A 41 16.31 1.01 8.13
CA THR A 41 16.09 -0.42 8.37
C THR A 41 15.75 -0.69 9.84
N ASP A 42 16.42 -0.05 10.79
CA ASP A 42 16.22 -0.33 12.21
C ASP A 42 14.81 0.03 12.71
N GLU A 43 14.10 0.94 12.03
CA GLU A 43 12.75 1.36 12.41
C GLU A 43 11.64 0.39 11.96
N VAL A 44 11.88 -0.42 10.92
CA VAL A 44 10.85 -1.29 10.30
C VAL A 44 11.20 -2.78 10.33
N PHE A 45 12.48 -3.13 10.42
CA PHE A 45 12.95 -4.52 10.46
C PHE A 45 13.09 -5.02 11.90
N ASP A 46 11.97 -5.10 12.61
CA ASP A 46 11.95 -5.88 13.85
C ASP A 46 12.07 -7.39 13.55
N GLU A 47 12.31 -8.21 14.58
CA GLU A 47 12.41 -9.67 14.46
C GLU A 47 11.21 -10.29 13.72
N THR A 48 10.01 -9.71 13.88
CA THR A 48 8.78 -10.19 13.25
C THR A 48 8.83 -9.96 11.74
N THR A 49 9.23 -8.76 11.31
CA THR A 49 9.44 -8.38 9.91
C THR A 49 10.56 -9.22 9.28
N LEU A 50 11.72 -9.35 9.93
CA LEU A 50 12.86 -10.10 9.39
C LEU A 50 12.53 -11.58 9.17
N LEU A 51 11.81 -12.19 10.12
CA LEU A 51 11.36 -13.57 9.96
C LEU A 51 10.35 -13.73 8.82
N ALA A 52 9.47 -12.75 8.60
CA ALA A 52 8.55 -12.76 7.46
C ALA A 52 9.30 -12.60 6.13
N LEU A 53 10.24 -11.66 6.05
CA LEU A 53 11.09 -11.47 4.87
C LEU A 53 11.89 -12.74 4.54
N TYR A 54 12.52 -13.36 5.54
CA TYR A 54 13.24 -14.62 5.40
C TYR A 54 12.36 -15.74 4.82
N LYS A 55 11.09 -15.84 5.27
CA LYS A 55 10.13 -16.81 4.71
C LYS A 55 9.80 -16.51 3.25
N LEU A 56 9.61 -15.25 2.89
CA LEU A 56 9.30 -14.84 1.51
C LEU A 56 10.47 -15.13 0.56
N VAL A 57 11.71 -14.89 1.00
CA VAL A 57 12.93 -15.21 0.24
C VAL A 57 13.10 -16.72 0.07
N ASN A 58 12.94 -17.52 1.14
CA ASN A 58 13.01 -18.98 1.06
C ASN A 58 11.95 -19.59 0.13
N LYS A 59 10.76 -18.97 0.07
CA LYS A 59 9.70 -19.33 -0.88
C LYS A 59 9.95 -18.84 -2.31
N LYS A 60 11.10 -18.19 -2.56
CA LYS A 60 11.49 -17.58 -3.86
C LYS A 60 10.47 -16.55 -4.36
N VAL A 61 9.77 -15.88 -3.44
CA VAL A 61 8.82 -14.80 -3.80
C VAL A 61 9.60 -13.59 -4.33
N ILE A 62 10.70 -13.25 -3.66
CA ILE A 62 11.66 -12.21 -4.06
C ILE A 62 13.09 -12.78 -4.06
N THR A 63 13.97 -12.17 -4.84
CA THR A 63 15.40 -12.55 -4.99
C THR A 63 16.34 -11.55 -4.32
N SER A 64 15.96 -10.28 -4.25
CA SER A 64 16.79 -9.22 -3.68
C SER A 64 15.94 -8.09 -3.09
N LEU A 65 16.52 -7.31 -2.19
CA LEU A 65 15.93 -6.12 -1.59
C LEU A 65 16.89 -4.96 -1.82
N GLY A 66 16.47 -3.94 -2.56
CA GLY A 66 17.25 -2.73 -2.85
C GLY A 66 16.94 -1.58 -1.90
N GLY A 67 17.25 -0.37 -2.36
CA GLY A 67 17.07 0.86 -1.60
C GLY A 67 15.61 1.26 -1.40
N SER A 68 15.39 2.17 -0.45
CA SER A 68 14.09 2.75 -0.16
C SER A 68 13.57 3.60 -1.34
N ILE A 69 12.37 3.28 -1.82
CA ILE A 69 11.62 4.07 -2.81
C ILE A 69 10.86 5.20 -2.13
N SER A 70 10.22 4.91 -1.00
CA SER A 70 9.39 5.87 -0.28
C SER A 70 9.41 5.60 1.22
N THR A 71 9.49 6.65 2.02
CA THR A 71 9.40 6.60 3.47
C THR A 71 8.14 7.33 3.91
N GLY A 72 7.23 6.61 4.55
CA GLY A 72 5.96 7.13 5.04
C GLY A 72 5.83 7.00 6.56
N LYS A 73 4.81 7.67 7.10
CA LYS A 73 4.44 7.56 8.52
C LYS A 73 4.00 6.14 8.90
N GLU A 74 3.35 5.44 7.98
CA GLU A 74 2.71 4.14 8.24
C GLU A 74 3.48 2.96 7.66
N ALA A 75 4.19 3.19 6.55
CA ALA A 75 4.94 2.16 5.85
C ALA A 75 6.15 2.73 5.11
N ASN A 76 7.10 1.86 4.83
CA ASN A 76 8.23 2.12 3.94
C ASN A 76 8.12 1.20 2.72
N VAL A 77 8.46 1.71 1.55
CA VAL A 77 8.47 0.95 0.29
C VAL A 77 9.91 0.82 -0.19
N PHE A 78 10.33 -0.39 -0.48
CA PHE A 78 11.67 -0.72 -0.94
C PHE A 78 11.61 -1.35 -2.33
N SER A 79 12.62 -1.07 -3.15
CA SER A 79 12.80 -1.78 -4.42
C SER A 79 13.22 -3.23 -4.15
N ALA A 80 12.89 -4.14 -5.05
CA ALA A 80 13.22 -5.55 -4.93
C ALA A 80 13.33 -6.21 -6.31
N GLY A 81 14.06 -7.32 -6.36
CA GLY A 81 14.05 -8.24 -7.50
C GLY A 81 13.13 -9.42 -7.25
N LYS A 82 12.53 -9.95 -8.32
CA LYS A 82 11.77 -11.21 -8.32
C LYS A 82 12.04 -11.96 -9.61
N THR A 83 12.02 -13.29 -9.57
CA THR A 83 11.97 -14.12 -10.78
C THR A 83 10.52 -14.33 -11.22
N ASN A 84 10.24 -14.05 -12.49
CA ASN A 84 8.95 -14.34 -13.12
C ASN A 84 8.82 -15.83 -13.50
N GLU A 85 7.69 -16.24 -14.06
CA GLU A 85 7.45 -17.65 -14.45
C GLU A 85 8.43 -18.17 -15.52
N ASP A 86 8.95 -17.28 -16.36
CA ASP A 86 9.94 -17.60 -17.40
C ASP A 86 11.40 -17.67 -16.89
N GLY A 87 11.61 -17.50 -15.58
CA GLY A 87 12.97 -17.48 -15.00
C GLY A 87 13.72 -16.15 -15.17
N LYS A 88 13.08 -15.10 -15.67
CA LYS A 88 13.69 -13.76 -15.83
C LYS A 88 13.55 -12.94 -14.56
N GLU A 89 14.59 -12.17 -14.23
CA GLU A 89 14.54 -11.21 -13.14
C GLU A 89 13.73 -9.97 -13.57
N ILE A 90 12.75 -9.60 -12.75
CA ILE A 90 11.86 -8.45 -12.91
C ILE A 90 11.83 -7.63 -11.62
N GLY A 91 11.45 -6.36 -11.75
CA GLY A 91 11.30 -5.44 -10.62
C GLY A 91 10.06 -5.75 -9.77
N ALA A 92 10.21 -5.66 -8.46
CA ALA A 92 9.15 -5.73 -7.45
C ALA A 92 9.30 -4.60 -6.44
N ALA A 93 8.22 -4.31 -5.72
CA ALA A 93 8.20 -3.39 -4.60
C ALA A 93 7.82 -4.16 -3.33
N VAL A 94 8.52 -3.88 -2.24
CA VAL A 94 8.28 -4.44 -0.91
C VAL A 94 7.79 -3.32 0.00
N LYS A 95 6.50 -3.32 0.32
CA LYS A 95 5.90 -2.37 1.27
C LYS A 95 5.86 -3.00 2.65
N ILE A 96 6.52 -2.37 3.62
CA ILE A 96 6.64 -2.83 5.01
C ILE A 96 5.94 -1.83 5.91
N TYR A 97 4.88 -2.29 6.57
CA TYR A 97 4.15 -1.50 7.55
C TYR A 97 4.88 -1.44 8.90
N ARG A 98 4.89 -0.25 9.51
CA ARG A 98 5.57 0.05 10.78
C ARG A 98 4.80 -0.54 11.96
N LEU A 99 5.39 -1.52 12.64
CA LEU A 99 4.76 -2.21 13.77
C LEU A 99 4.66 -1.39 15.06
N ARG A 100 5.53 -0.39 15.24
CA ARG A 100 5.65 0.38 16.50
C ARG A 100 5.04 1.79 16.43
N THR A 101 5.00 2.40 15.26
CA THR A 101 4.68 3.83 15.08
C THR A 101 3.52 4.10 14.11
N GLY A 102 2.84 3.06 13.62
CA GLY A 102 1.68 3.22 12.73
C GLY A 102 0.54 4.00 13.39
N ASN A 103 -0.17 4.83 12.61
CA ASN A 103 -1.33 5.61 13.06
C ASN A 103 -2.56 4.69 13.28
N PHE A 104 -2.55 3.98 14.40
CA PHE A 104 -3.57 3.01 14.81
C PHE A 104 -5.01 3.54 14.76
N THR A 105 -5.21 4.80 15.16
CA THR A 105 -6.54 5.42 15.24
C THR A 105 -7.17 5.53 13.84
N THR A 106 -6.39 5.99 12.86
CA THR A 106 -6.85 6.14 11.48
C THR A 106 -7.11 4.78 10.84
N MET A 107 -6.23 3.80 11.06
CA MET A 107 -6.42 2.45 10.51
C MET A 107 -7.67 1.77 11.06
N SER A 108 -7.95 1.94 12.34
CA SER A 108 -9.13 1.35 12.98
C SER A 108 -10.42 1.78 12.29
N ASP A 109 -10.53 3.03 11.87
CA ASP A 109 -11.73 3.59 11.21
C ASP A 109 -12.08 2.92 9.87
N TYR A 110 -11.10 2.40 9.14
CA TYR A 110 -11.34 1.68 7.87
C TYR A 110 -11.32 0.14 8.03
N ILE A 111 -11.01 -0.39 9.22
CA ILE A 111 -11.13 -1.83 9.54
C ILE A 111 -12.45 -2.11 10.25
N LEU A 112 -12.85 -1.28 11.22
CA LEU A 112 -13.94 -1.58 12.14
C LEU A 112 -15.31 -1.69 11.45
N GLY A 113 -15.50 -1.02 10.30
CA GLY A 113 -16.72 -1.12 9.50
C GLY A 113 -16.64 -2.15 8.36
N ASP A 114 -15.53 -2.88 8.21
CA ASP A 114 -15.34 -3.85 7.14
C ASP A 114 -15.68 -5.27 7.63
N PRO A 115 -16.74 -5.92 7.10
CA PRO A 115 -17.21 -7.23 7.57
C PRO A 115 -16.14 -8.32 7.54
N ARG A 116 -15.15 -8.21 6.63
CA ARG A 116 -14.04 -9.16 6.46
C ARG A 116 -13.13 -9.26 7.70
N PHE A 117 -13.22 -8.29 8.61
CA PHE A 117 -12.31 -8.12 9.75
C PHE A 117 -13.01 -8.17 11.11
N SER A 118 -14.29 -8.58 11.15
CA SER A 118 -15.13 -8.66 12.35
C SER A 118 -14.55 -9.50 13.51
N ASN A 119 -13.70 -10.50 13.23
CA ASN A 119 -13.19 -11.47 14.20
C ASN A 119 -11.72 -11.27 14.62
N ILE A 120 -11.11 -10.11 14.33
CA ILE A 120 -9.68 -9.88 14.65
C ILE A 120 -9.47 -9.51 16.12
N ARG A 121 -8.42 -10.10 16.71
CA ARG A 121 -7.90 -9.68 18.02
C ARG A 121 -7.43 -8.23 17.93
N ARG A 122 -7.88 -7.37 18.84
CA ARG A 122 -7.64 -5.91 18.79
C ARG A 122 -6.22 -5.49 19.24
N THR A 123 -5.21 -6.32 19.00
CA THR A 123 -3.82 -5.91 19.27
C THR A 123 -3.29 -5.06 18.11
N HIS A 124 -2.35 -4.17 18.41
CA HIS A 124 -1.75 -3.30 17.40
C HIS A 124 -1.14 -4.08 16.22
N LYS A 125 -0.43 -5.18 16.50
CA LYS A 125 0.21 -6.02 15.47
C LYS A 125 -0.82 -6.74 14.60
N ASP A 126 -1.85 -7.31 15.21
CA ASP A 126 -2.90 -8.04 14.47
C ASP A 126 -3.67 -7.10 13.53
N ILE A 127 -3.91 -5.86 13.96
CA ILE A 127 -4.52 -4.81 13.14
C ILE A 127 -3.63 -4.46 11.95
N ILE A 128 -2.32 -4.31 12.14
CA ILE A 128 -1.39 -4.06 11.02
C ILE A 128 -1.37 -5.24 10.06
N PHE A 129 -1.35 -6.49 10.55
CA PHE A 129 -1.36 -7.66 9.66
C PHE A 129 -2.66 -7.76 8.87
N ALA A 130 -3.79 -7.44 9.51
CA ALA A 130 -5.08 -7.33 8.84
C ALA A 130 -5.07 -6.23 7.78
N TRP A 131 -4.44 -5.09 8.07
CA TRP A 131 -4.28 -3.97 7.15
C TRP A 131 -3.46 -4.35 5.92
N THR A 132 -2.34 -5.05 6.11
CA THR A 132 -1.52 -5.56 4.99
C THR A 132 -2.30 -6.57 4.14
N LYS A 133 -3.02 -7.50 4.78
CA LYS A 133 -3.90 -8.45 4.08
C LYS A 133 -5.03 -7.72 3.32
N LYS A 134 -5.58 -6.66 3.91
CA LYS A 134 -6.62 -5.82 3.30
C LYS A 134 -6.11 -5.17 2.02
N GLU A 135 -4.93 -4.55 2.06
CA GLU A 135 -4.32 -3.94 0.88
C GLU A 135 -4.07 -4.97 -0.21
N TYR A 136 -3.50 -6.13 0.12
CA TYR A 136 -3.32 -7.24 -0.83
C TYR A 136 -4.65 -7.64 -1.50
N SER A 137 -5.70 -7.79 -0.70
CA SER A 137 -7.03 -8.20 -1.19
C SER A 137 -7.68 -7.13 -2.05
N ASN A 138 -7.53 -5.85 -1.68
CA ASN A 138 -8.05 -4.72 -2.43
C ASN A 138 -7.32 -4.56 -3.77
N LEU A 139 -5.98 -4.66 -3.80
CA LEU A 139 -5.19 -4.66 -5.04
C LEU A 139 -5.60 -5.82 -5.96
N SER A 140 -5.80 -7.02 -5.39
CA SER A 140 -6.21 -8.20 -6.17
C SER A 140 -7.55 -7.95 -6.84
N ARG A 141 -8.54 -7.44 -6.08
CA ARG A 141 -9.87 -7.12 -6.59
C ARG A 141 -9.86 -6.01 -7.64
N THR A 142 -9.06 -4.96 -7.44
CA THR A 142 -8.88 -3.87 -8.42
C THR A 142 -8.29 -4.39 -9.72
N ARG A 143 -7.30 -5.28 -9.64
CA ARG A 143 -6.66 -5.91 -10.80
C ARG A 143 -7.61 -6.84 -11.55
N GLU A 144 -8.36 -7.67 -10.83
CA GLU A 144 -9.40 -8.55 -11.39
C GLU A 144 -10.50 -7.76 -12.12
N ALA A 145 -10.83 -6.57 -11.63
CA ALA A 145 -11.76 -5.65 -12.28
C ALA A 145 -11.17 -4.93 -13.52
N GLY A 146 -9.90 -5.17 -13.84
CA GLY A 146 -9.21 -4.61 -15.01
C GLY A 146 -8.68 -3.19 -14.82
N LEU A 147 -8.68 -2.66 -13.59
CA LEU A 147 -8.15 -1.32 -13.32
C LEU A 147 -6.61 -1.31 -13.23
N PRO A 148 -5.96 -0.21 -13.62
CA PRO A 148 -4.52 -0.06 -13.49
C PRO A 148 -4.14 0.14 -12.02
N CYS A 149 -3.51 -0.86 -11.43
CA CYS A 149 -2.86 -0.83 -10.12
C CYS A 149 -1.67 -1.80 -10.09
N PRO A 150 -0.78 -1.74 -9.07
CA PRO A 150 0.25 -2.75 -8.89
C PRO A 150 -0.37 -4.16 -8.79
N GLU A 151 0.20 -5.12 -9.51
CA GLU A 151 -0.12 -6.53 -9.31
C GLU A 151 0.39 -7.01 -7.94
N PRO A 152 -0.47 -7.51 -7.05
CA PRO A 152 -0.04 -8.00 -5.75
C PRO A 152 0.50 -9.43 -5.87
N TYR A 153 1.74 -9.66 -5.47
CA TYR A 153 2.40 -10.97 -5.61
C TYR A 153 2.23 -11.84 -4.36
N ALA A 154 2.44 -11.27 -3.17
CA ALA A 154 2.31 -11.99 -1.91
C ALA A 154 2.21 -11.03 -0.73
N PHE A 155 1.81 -11.54 0.43
CA PHE A 155 2.00 -10.85 1.70
C PHE A 155 2.41 -11.85 2.80
N ASP A 156 3.15 -11.38 3.80
CA ASP A 156 3.37 -12.11 5.06
C ASP A 156 3.45 -11.08 6.19
N ARG A 157 2.56 -11.20 7.19
CA ARG A 157 2.45 -10.29 8.33
C ARG A 157 2.28 -8.83 7.88
N ASN A 158 3.28 -7.98 8.11
CA ASN A 158 3.29 -6.56 7.81
C ASN A 158 4.00 -6.23 6.47
N ILE A 159 4.32 -7.25 5.68
CA ILE A 159 5.01 -7.11 4.38
C ILE A 159 4.02 -7.42 3.26
N LEU A 160 3.90 -6.50 2.31
CA LEU A 160 3.24 -6.68 1.01
C LEU A 160 4.31 -6.65 -0.09
N ILE A 161 4.26 -7.64 -0.98
CA ILE A 161 5.08 -7.72 -2.19
C ILE A 161 4.17 -7.47 -3.38
N MET A 162 4.52 -6.51 -4.23
CA MET A 162 3.72 -6.12 -5.39
C MET A 162 4.61 -5.71 -6.57
N GLN A 163 4.00 -5.52 -7.73
CA GLN A 163 4.65 -5.00 -8.93
C GLN A 163 5.35 -3.67 -8.65
N PHE A 164 6.60 -3.55 -9.11
CA PHE A 164 7.26 -2.25 -9.18
C PHE A 164 6.71 -1.47 -10.38
N LEU A 165 6.22 -0.26 -10.13
CA LEU A 165 5.69 0.64 -11.16
C LEU A 165 6.76 1.67 -11.52
N GLY A 166 7.56 1.36 -12.54
CA GLY A 166 8.65 2.22 -12.98
C GLY A 166 9.49 1.61 -14.10
N GLU A 167 10.52 2.34 -14.51
CA GLU A 167 11.49 1.91 -15.52
C GLU A 167 12.85 1.68 -14.88
N GLY A 168 13.34 0.45 -14.98
CA GLY A 168 14.56 0.04 -14.27
C GLY A 168 14.40 0.19 -12.76
N ILE A 169 15.15 1.12 -12.17
CA ILE A 169 15.10 1.44 -10.73
C ILE A 169 14.32 2.73 -10.41
N ILE A 170 13.81 3.41 -11.43
CA ILE A 170 13.18 4.72 -11.30
C ILE A 170 11.66 4.54 -11.23
N PRO A 171 10.99 4.88 -10.11
CA PRO A 171 9.55 4.77 -10.00
C PRO A 171 8.86 5.78 -10.90
N TYR A 172 7.65 5.46 -11.37
CA TYR A 172 6.82 6.45 -12.06
C TYR A 172 6.49 7.63 -11.14
N PRO A 173 6.43 8.86 -11.66
CA PRO A 173 6.12 10.04 -10.87
C PRO A 173 4.68 10.01 -10.39
N GLN A 174 4.40 10.69 -9.27
CA GLN A 174 3.04 10.94 -8.82
C GLN A 174 2.33 11.93 -9.74
N MET A 175 1.00 11.85 -9.85
CA MET A 175 0.20 12.77 -10.67
C MET A 175 0.43 14.24 -10.31
N ARG A 176 0.70 14.53 -9.02
CA ARG A 176 1.14 15.85 -8.54
C ARG A 176 2.32 16.43 -9.32
N GLN A 177 3.27 15.57 -9.69
CA GLN A 177 4.55 15.93 -10.28
C GLN A 177 4.47 16.00 -11.81
N LEU A 178 3.67 15.12 -12.42
CA LEU A 178 3.53 15.01 -13.87
C LEU A 178 2.13 14.53 -14.23
N LEU A 179 1.47 15.23 -15.15
CA LEU A 179 0.24 14.74 -15.78
C LEU A 179 0.62 13.95 -17.05
N PRO A 180 -0.02 12.79 -17.32
CA PRO A 180 0.24 12.00 -18.53
C PRO A 180 -0.20 12.72 -19.82
N LYS A 181 -1.18 13.63 -19.71
CA LYS A 181 -1.89 14.27 -20.81
C LYS A 181 -2.22 15.73 -20.47
N THR A 182 -3.10 16.35 -21.24
CA THR A 182 -3.68 17.64 -20.87
C THR A 182 -4.41 17.55 -19.51
N PRO A 183 -4.54 18.66 -18.75
CA PRO A 183 -5.29 18.66 -17.50
C PRO A 183 -6.70 18.10 -17.62
N GLU A 184 -7.43 18.46 -18.68
CA GLU A 184 -8.78 18.00 -18.96
C GLU A 184 -8.83 16.49 -19.18
N GLU A 185 -7.97 15.95 -20.06
CA GLU A 185 -7.93 14.50 -20.33
C GLU A 185 -7.50 13.70 -19.11
N THR A 186 -6.56 14.22 -18.32
CA THR A 186 -6.10 13.57 -17.09
C THR A 186 -7.18 13.61 -16.01
N TYR A 187 -7.94 14.70 -15.92
CA TYR A 187 -9.08 14.81 -15.01
C TYR A 187 -10.16 13.80 -15.33
N GLU A 188 -10.56 13.69 -16.59
CA GLU A 188 -11.55 12.69 -17.03
C GLU A 188 -11.07 11.26 -16.78
N GLU A 189 -9.77 10.99 -17.00
CA GLU A 189 -9.17 9.70 -16.66
C GLU A 189 -9.23 9.41 -15.16
N ALA A 190 -8.92 10.40 -14.31
CA ALA A 190 -9.01 10.26 -12.85
C ALA A 190 -10.46 10.02 -12.37
N LEU A 191 -11.44 10.70 -12.96
CA LEU A 191 -12.86 10.44 -12.71
C LEU A 191 -13.28 9.05 -13.17
N GLY A 192 -12.73 8.59 -14.30
CA GLY A 192 -12.88 7.23 -14.80
C GLY A 192 -12.39 6.19 -13.79
N LEU A 193 -11.23 6.41 -13.18
CA LEU A 193 -10.70 5.52 -12.13
C LEU A 193 -11.62 5.44 -10.92
N ILE A 194 -12.16 6.57 -10.43
CA ILE A 194 -13.12 6.57 -9.30
C ILE A 194 -14.37 5.77 -9.66
N ARG A 195 -14.93 6.03 -10.86
CA ARG A 195 -16.15 5.37 -11.33
C ARG A 195 -15.96 3.86 -11.46
N ASP A 196 -14.89 3.44 -12.13
CA ASP A 196 -14.60 2.03 -12.36
C ASP A 196 -14.27 1.30 -11.06
N LEU A 197 -13.59 1.96 -10.12
CA LEU A 197 -13.28 1.35 -8.82
C LEU A 197 -14.58 1.06 -8.04
N TYR A 198 -15.54 1.99 -8.06
CA TYR A 198 -16.84 1.79 -7.44
C TYR A 198 -17.70 0.75 -8.17
N GLN A 199 -17.86 0.91 -9.49
CA GLN A 199 -18.83 0.14 -10.28
C GLN A 199 -18.33 -1.27 -10.62
N LYS A 200 -17.05 -1.41 -10.95
CA LYS A 200 -16.47 -2.70 -11.38
C LYS A 200 -15.80 -3.43 -10.21
N ALA A 201 -14.93 -2.76 -9.47
CA ALA A 201 -14.22 -3.38 -8.36
C ALA A 201 -15.04 -3.41 -7.05
N ARG A 202 -16.18 -2.71 -6.98
CA ARG A 202 -17.00 -2.58 -5.77
C ARG A 202 -16.15 -2.14 -4.58
N LEU A 203 -15.32 -1.13 -4.81
CA LEU A 203 -14.44 -0.50 -3.84
C LEU A 203 -14.52 1.03 -3.95
N ILE A 204 -14.26 1.69 -2.84
CA ILE A 204 -14.05 3.15 -2.76
C ILE A 204 -12.66 3.32 -2.18
N HIS A 205 -11.80 4.10 -2.81
CA HIS A 205 -10.39 4.22 -2.38
C HIS A 205 -10.31 4.79 -0.96
N GLY A 206 -11.13 5.80 -0.68
CA GLY A 206 -11.28 6.40 0.63
C GLY A 206 -10.06 7.17 1.12
N ASP A 207 -9.09 7.49 0.28
CA ASP A 207 -8.08 8.52 0.53
C ASP A 207 -7.43 8.95 -0.80
N LEU A 208 -8.23 9.04 -1.86
CA LEU A 208 -7.70 9.31 -3.19
C LEU A 208 -7.28 10.78 -3.30
N SER A 209 -6.10 10.98 -3.88
CA SER A 209 -5.52 12.31 -4.16
C SER A 209 -4.42 12.18 -5.21
N GLU A 210 -3.85 13.31 -5.63
CA GLU A 210 -2.72 13.38 -6.56
C GLU A 210 -1.42 12.72 -6.07
N TYR A 211 -1.37 12.35 -4.79
CA TYR A 211 -0.25 11.62 -4.18
C TYR A 211 -0.35 10.10 -4.37
N ASN A 212 -1.57 9.59 -4.50
CA ASN A 212 -1.87 8.15 -4.53
C ASN A 212 -2.24 7.66 -5.94
N ILE A 213 -1.89 8.47 -6.95
CA ILE A 213 -2.02 8.16 -8.37
C ILE A 213 -0.65 8.38 -9.01
N LEU A 214 -0.14 7.38 -9.72
CA LEU A 214 1.08 7.49 -10.51
C LEU A 214 0.76 7.76 -11.98
N THR A 215 1.70 8.41 -12.66
CA THR A 215 1.65 8.69 -14.09
C THR A 215 2.58 7.72 -14.82
N GLY A 216 2.00 6.66 -15.36
CA GLY A 216 2.70 5.64 -16.13
C GLY A 216 2.60 5.84 -17.65
N PRO A 217 3.20 4.95 -18.46
CA PRO A 217 3.26 5.08 -19.91
C PRO A 217 1.89 4.98 -20.60
N ASN A 218 0.94 4.29 -19.95
CA ASN A 218 -0.42 4.09 -20.48
C ASN A 218 -1.46 5.00 -19.80
N GLY A 219 -1.04 5.94 -18.95
CA GLY A 219 -1.93 6.81 -18.18
C GLY A 219 -1.79 6.64 -16.67
N LEU A 220 -2.88 6.90 -15.96
CA LEU A 220 -2.94 6.93 -14.50
C LEU A 220 -3.00 5.52 -13.90
N ILE A 221 -2.30 5.32 -12.78
CA ILE A 221 -2.25 4.05 -12.05
C ILE A 221 -2.54 4.29 -10.57
N LEU A 222 -3.53 3.58 -10.02
CA LEU A 222 -3.89 3.66 -8.59
C LEU A 222 -2.85 2.96 -7.73
N ILE A 223 -2.44 3.58 -6.62
CA ILE A 223 -1.57 2.99 -5.59
C ILE A 223 -2.17 3.23 -4.20
N ASP A 224 -1.63 2.54 -3.18
CA ASP A 224 -2.04 2.68 -1.77
C ASP A 224 -3.52 2.33 -1.50
N MET A 225 -3.90 1.08 -1.81
CA MET A 225 -5.28 0.58 -1.68
C MET A 225 -5.65 0.13 -0.26
N ALA A 226 -4.87 0.50 0.76
CA ALA A 226 -5.05 0.00 2.13
C ALA A 226 -6.29 0.59 2.82
N GLN A 227 -6.56 1.88 2.57
CA GLN A 227 -7.73 2.60 3.10
C GLN A 227 -9.01 2.25 2.33
N ALA A 228 -8.92 1.56 1.19
CA ALA A 228 -10.09 1.28 0.38
C ALA A 228 -11.12 0.41 1.11
N VAL A 229 -12.39 0.76 0.97
CA VAL A 229 -13.54 0.11 1.62
C VAL A 229 -14.54 -0.38 0.60
N THR A 230 -15.41 -1.29 1.01
CA THR A 230 -16.54 -1.71 0.18
C THR A 230 -17.74 -0.74 0.37
N PRO A 231 -18.69 -0.69 -0.58
CA PRO A 231 -19.90 0.15 -0.47
C PRO A 231 -20.74 -0.12 0.77
N GLU A 232 -20.65 -1.32 1.36
CA GLU A 232 -21.37 -1.69 2.58
C GLU A 232 -20.79 -1.04 3.85
N HIS A 233 -19.62 -0.39 3.77
CA HIS A 233 -19.02 0.31 4.90
C HIS A 233 -19.91 1.49 5.34
N PRO A 234 -20.17 1.71 6.65
CA PRO A 234 -21.08 2.77 7.11
C PRO A 234 -20.70 4.19 6.66
N LYS A 235 -19.41 4.42 6.41
CA LYS A 235 -18.86 5.70 5.92
C LYS A 235 -18.51 5.70 4.42
N ALA A 236 -18.88 4.66 3.66
CA ALA A 236 -18.50 4.47 2.25
C ALA A 236 -18.74 5.74 1.40
N TYR A 237 -19.96 6.27 1.43
CA TYR A 237 -20.31 7.44 0.62
C TYR A 237 -19.63 8.74 1.05
N ASN A 238 -19.36 8.90 2.34
CA ASN A 238 -18.54 10.03 2.83
C ASN A 238 -17.12 9.96 2.27
N PHE A 239 -16.55 8.75 2.18
CA PHE A 239 -15.24 8.52 1.59
C PHE A 239 -15.23 8.77 0.08
N LEU A 240 -16.26 8.29 -0.63
CA LEU A 240 -16.40 8.55 -2.07
C LEU A 240 -16.50 10.04 -2.37
N PHE A 241 -17.34 10.77 -1.63
CA PHE A 241 -17.49 12.21 -1.81
C PHE A 241 -16.18 12.96 -1.50
N ARG A 242 -15.42 12.51 -0.49
CA ARG A 242 -14.09 13.06 -0.19
C ARG A 242 -13.09 12.81 -1.34
N ASP A 243 -13.07 11.61 -1.91
CA ASP A 243 -12.19 11.28 -3.04
C ASP A 243 -12.49 12.20 -4.23
N ILE A 244 -13.77 12.38 -4.58
CA ILE A 244 -14.23 13.31 -5.65
C ILE A 244 -13.74 14.73 -5.35
N LYS A 245 -13.97 15.22 -4.13
CA LYS A 245 -13.58 16.58 -3.71
C LYS A 245 -12.07 16.80 -3.76
N ASN A 246 -11.27 15.79 -3.41
CA ASN A 246 -9.82 15.87 -3.48
C ASN A 246 -9.33 16.00 -4.93
N ILE A 247 -9.86 15.16 -5.83
CA ILE A 247 -9.53 15.24 -7.27
C ILE A 247 -9.99 16.57 -7.86
N ASN A 248 -11.24 16.99 -7.60
CA ASN A 248 -11.74 18.29 -8.04
C ASN A 248 -10.85 19.44 -7.54
N ARG A 249 -10.45 19.43 -6.27
CA ARG A 249 -9.57 20.46 -5.72
C ARG A 249 -8.22 20.52 -6.44
N PHE A 250 -7.63 19.38 -6.75
CA PHE A 250 -6.36 19.34 -7.47
C PHE A 250 -6.48 19.91 -8.89
N PHE A 251 -7.61 19.67 -9.57
CA PHE A 251 -7.82 20.11 -10.96
C PHE A 251 -8.48 21.49 -11.09
N ALA A 252 -9.09 22.04 -10.04
CA ALA A 252 -9.83 23.32 -10.10
C ALA A 252 -9.00 24.51 -10.61
N SER A 253 -7.68 24.52 -10.38
CA SER A 253 -6.78 25.56 -10.89
C SER A 253 -6.19 25.26 -12.27
N LYS A 254 -6.48 24.08 -12.85
CA LYS A 254 -5.87 23.57 -14.08
C LYS A 254 -6.88 23.43 -15.22
N CYS A 255 -8.13 23.08 -14.93
CA CYS A 255 -9.21 22.95 -15.90
C CYS A 255 -10.58 23.17 -15.25
N LYS A 256 -11.64 23.21 -16.07
CA LYS A 256 -13.01 23.19 -15.56
C LYS A 256 -13.30 21.83 -14.93
N THR A 257 -13.85 21.84 -13.72
CA THR A 257 -14.24 20.63 -12.98
C THR A 257 -15.76 20.49 -12.98
N THR A 258 -16.24 19.24 -12.85
CA THR A 258 -17.66 18.91 -12.75
C THR A 258 -18.14 19.04 -11.32
N ASP A 259 -19.41 19.40 -11.12
CA ASP A 259 -20.00 19.53 -9.79
C ASP A 259 -19.86 18.24 -8.98
N GLU A 260 -19.50 18.37 -7.69
CA GLU A 260 -19.23 17.23 -6.81
C GLU A 260 -20.47 16.35 -6.62
N HIS A 261 -21.67 16.94 -6.54
CA HIS A 261 -22.93 16.21 -6.36
C HIS A 261 -23.41 15.54 -7.66
N GLU A 262 -23.21 16.19 -8.79
CA GLU A 262 -23.45 15.59 -10.12
C GLU A 262 -22.54 14.37 -10.33
N LEU A 263 -21.24 14.50 -10.06
CA LEU A 263 -20.29 13.39 -10.16
C LEU A 263 -20.66 12.23 -9.24
N PHE A 264 -20.95 12.53 -7.97
CA PHE A 264 -21.35 11.52 -7.00
C PHE A 264 -22.59 10.74 -7.51
N ARG A 265 -23.63 11.44 -7.95
CA ARG A 265 -24.84 10.84 -8.54
C ARG A 265 -24.52 9.95 -9.74
N SER A 266 -23.67 10.43 -10.65
CA SER A 266 -23.27 9.66 -11.84
C SER A 266 -22.53 8.36 -11.52
N ILE A 267 -21.85 8.30 -10.36
CA ILE A 267 -21.08 7.13 -9.93
C ILE A 267 -21.98 6.13 -9.22
N VAL A 268 -22.82 6.58 -8.28
CA VAL A 268 -23.64 5.69 -7.44
C VAL A 268 -24.94 5.25 -8.13
N GLY A 269 -25.43 6.00 -9.11
CA GLY A 269 -26.70 5.78 -9.80
C GLY A 269 -27.88 6.52 -9.16
N GLU A 270 -28.88 6.87 -9.98
CA GLU A 270 -30.11 7.58 -9.55
C GLU A 270 -30.95 6.74 -8.57
N GLU A 271 -30.95 5.41 -8.69
CA GLU A 271 -31.67 4.48 -7.81
C GLU A 271 -31.30 4.66 -6.32
N PHE A 272 -30.13 5.23 -6.03
CA PHE A 272 -29.70 5.53 -4.66
C PHE A 272 -30.50 6.67 -4.00
N PHE A 273 -31.13 7.55 -4.81
CA PHE A 273 -31.85 8.74 -4.33
C PHE A 273 -33.37 8.57 -4.34
N GLU A 274 -33.87 7.42 -4.79
CA GLU A 274 -35.31 7.09 -4.86
C GLU A 274 -35.85 6.37 -3.61
N ILE A 275 -35.03 6.21 -2.56
CA ILE A 275 -35.39 5.58 -1.27
C ILE A 275 -35.67 6.64 -0.19
#